data_AF-A0A8D2G6X1-F1
#
_entry.id   AF-A0A8D2G6X1-F1
#
_cell.length_a   1.000
_cell.length_b   1.000
_cell.length_c   1.000
_cell.angle_alpha   90.00
_cell.angle_beta   90.00
_cell.angle_gamma   90.00
#
_symmetry.space_group_name_H-M   'P 1'
#
loop_
_entity.id
_entity.type
_entity.pdbx_description
1 polymer ?
#
loop_
_entity_poly.entity_id
_entity_poly.type
_entity_poly.pdbx_seq_one_letter_code
_entity_poly.pdbx_strand_id
1 'polypeptide(L)'
;LRSLFAQCHALVPPQHYYDACVFDSCFVPGSSLECASLQAYAALCAQQGVCLDWRNHTHGACLMECPSHREYQACGPAEEPTCKSSSSQQNNTVLVEGCFCPEGTMNYAPGFDVCVKTCGRPPTHTFGEHFEFDCKNCVCLEGGSGIVCQTKRCSQKPVTHCVEDGTYLATEVNPADTCCNITVCKCNTSLCKEKPPECPLGFEAKSKMVPGRCCPFYWCGKQGWWAGQGEAAPGSPVYSSKCQDCVCTDKVDNSTLLNTITCTHVPCSTSCSPGFELVEAPGECCKKCEQTHCILKQPDNQHVILKPGDFKSDPKNNCTFFSCVKIHNQLISSISNITCPNFDASICVPGSITLMPNGCCKTCIPRNETRVPCSTVPVITEVSYAGCTKTVLMNHCSGSCGTFAMYSARAQSLDHGCSCCREEKTSQREVVLNCPNGGSLAHTYTHIESCQCQDTICELPTDTSRRARRSPRHLGSG
;
A
#
# COMPACT_ATOMS: atom_id res chain seq x y z
N LEU A 1 -1.06 20.45 31.36
CA LEU A 1 -1.36 18.99 31.30
C LEU A 1 -1.04 18.24 32.60
N ARG A 2 0.10 18.46 33.28
CA ARG A 2 0.48 17.74 34.51
C ARG A 2 -0.57 17.79 35.65
N SER A 3 -1.24 18.93 35.85
CA SER A 3 -2.33 19.07 36.83
C SER A 3 -3.65 18.44 36.39
N LEU A 4 -3.90 18.39 35.08
CA LEU A 4 -5.12 17.84 34.49
C LEU A 4 -5.20 16.32 34.69
N PHE A 5 -4.09 15.62 34.47
CA PHE A 5 -4.00 14.16 34.65
C PHE A 5 -3.74 13.71 36.09
N ALA A 6 -3.72 14.63 37.07
CA ALA A 6 -3.37 14.30 38.45
C ALA A 6 -4.23 13.18 39.07
N GLN A 7 -5.52 13.16 38.73
CA GLN A 7 -6.45 12.10 39.17
C GLN A 7 -6.14 10.74 38.53
N CYS A 8 -5.60 10.74 37.31
CA CYS A 8 -5.23 9.51 36.60
C CYS A 8 -3.86 8.97 37.02
N HIS A 9 -2.91 9.82 37.46
CA HIS A 9 -1.56 9.38 37.84
C HIS A 9 -1.55 8.30 38.94
N ALA A 10 -2.56 8.30 39.82
CA ALA A 10 -2.73 7.29 40.86
C ALA A 10 -3.21 5.93 40.34
N LEU A 11 -3.87 5.90 39.17
CA LEU A 11 -4.43 4.71 38.53
C LEU A 11 -3.52 4.17 37.42
N VAL A 12 -2.90 5.07 36.65
CA VAL A 12 -2.00 4.74 35.53
C VAL A 12 -0.71 5.54 35.69
N PRO A 13 0.43 4.90 36.01
CA PRO A 13 1.71 5.59 36.14
C PRO A 13 2.13 6.28 34.83
N PRO A 14 2.39 7.60 34.83
CA PRO A 14 2.64 8.35 33.61
C PRO A 14 4.04 8.15 33.02
N GLN A 15 4.99 7.59 33.77
CA GLN A 15 6.43 7.62 33.44
C GLN A 15 6.73 7.05 32.05
N HIS A 16 6.24 5.86 31.72
CA HIS A 16 6.49 5.23 30.42
C HIS A 16 5.91 6.02 29.24
N TYR A 17 4.77 6.67 29.43
CA TYR A 17 4.11 7.48 28.40
C TYR A 17 4.76 8.85 28.26
N TYR A 18 5.25 9.41 29.36
CA TYR A 18 6.04 10.62 29.38
C TYR A 18 7.39 10.42 28.67
N ASP A 19 8.10 9.34 28.97
CA ASP A 19 9.38 9.00 28.34
C ASP A 19 9.20 8.76 26.83
N ALA A 20 8.11 8.07 26.43
CA ALA A 20 7.73 7.92 25.02
C ALA A 20 7.42 9.27 24.36
N CYS A 21 6.66 10.14 25.01
CA CYS A 21 6.36 11.49 24.49
C CYS A 21 7.63 12.35 24.32
N VAL A 22 8.58 12.27 25.25
CA VAL A 22 9.87 12.99 25.16
C VAL A 22 10.68 12.44 23.99
N PHE A 23 10.72 11.12 23.82
CA PHE A 23 11.37 10.49 22.68
C PHE A 23 10.74 10.94 21.36
N ASP A 24 9.42 10.83 21.21
CA ASP A 24 8.69 11.20 19.99
C ASP A 24 8.92 12.68 19.63
N SER A 25 8.93 13.57 20.63
CA SER A 25 9.15 15.00 20.43
C SER A 25 10.58 15.35 20.01
N CYS A 26 11.58 14.69 20.59
CA CYS A 26 12.99 14.98 20.34
C CYS A 26 13.51 14.36 19.05
N PHE A 27 13.03 13.18 18.66
CA PHE A 27 13.57 12.42 17.52
C PHE A 27 12.77 12.63 16.22
N VAL A 28 11.51 13.08 16.29
CA VAL A 28 10.68 13.34 15.11
C VAL A 28 9.91 14.67 15.25
N PRO A 29 10.60 15.82 15.31
CA PRO A 29 9.95 17.11 15.49
C PRO A 29 8.99 17.43 14.34
N GLY A 30 7.79 17.92 14.66
CA GLY A 30 6.78 18.34 13.69
C GLY A 30 5.88 17.23 13.13
N SER A 31 5.96 16.01 13.68
CA SER A 31 5.16 14.85 13.24
C SER A 31 3.83 14.68 14.00
N SER A 32 3.51 15.53 14.97
CA SER A 32 2.38 15.40 15.90
C SER A 32 2.35 14.10 16.72
N LEU A 33 3.46 13.33 16.74
CA LEU A 33 3.57 12.09 17.50
C LEU A 33 3.47 12.32 19.02
N GLU A 34 3.82 13.52 19.51
CA GLU A 34 3.59 13.87 20.91
C GLU A 34 2.10 13.78 21.28
N CYS A 35 1.22 14.16 20.35
CA CYS A 35 -0.23 14.07 20.51
C CYS A 35 -0.72 12.61 20.54
N ALA A 36 -0.05 11.70 19.83
CA ALA A 36 -0.38 10.27 19.87
C ALA A 36 -0.01 9.65 21.23
N SER A 37 1.16 10.00 21.77
CA SER A 37 1.59 9.60 23.12
C SER A 37 0.64 10.12 24.21
N LEU A 38 0.19 11.38 24.09
CA LEU A 38 -0.81 11.96 25.00
C LEU A 38 -2.19 11.31 24.85
N GLN A 39 -2.64 11.05 23.61
CA GLN A 39 -3.91 10.38 23.32
C GLN A 39 -3.94 8.96 23.90
N ALA A 40 -2.84 8.21 23.78
CA ALA A 40 -2.72 6.88 24.35
C ALA A 40 -2.86 6.90 25.88
N TYR A 41 -2.20 7.86 26.54
CA TYR A 41 -2.32 8.02 27.98
C TYR A 41 -3.74 8.43 28.40
N ALA A 42 -4.36 9.38 27.69
CA ALA A 42 -5.73 9.81 27.93
C ALA A 42 -6.75 8.68 27.76
N ALA A 43 -6.58 7.81 26.76
CA ALA A 43 -7.44 6.65 26.55
C ALA A 43 -7.36 5.64 27.72
N LEU A 44 -6.17 5.42 28.29
CA LEU A 44 -6.00 4.56 29.47
C LEU A 44 -6.64 5.18 30.71
N CYS A 45 -6.50 6.49 30.90
CA CYS A 45 -7.20 7.20 31.96
C CYS A 45 -8.72 7.04 31.83
N ALA A 46 -9.26 7.19 30.62
CA ALA A 46 -10.67 7.04 30.34
C ALA A 46 -11.17 5.60 30.61
N GLN A 47 -10.36 4.57 30.33
CA GLN A 47 -10.66 3.18 30.71
C GLN A 47 -10.72 2.97 32.23
N GLN A 48 -9.99 3.77 33.01
CA GLN A 48 -10.05 3.77 34.48
C GLN A 48 -11.15 4.68 35.03
N GLY A 49 -12.04 5.20 34.17
CA GLY A 49 -13.16 6.08 34.54
C GLY A 49 -12.79 7.55 34.68
N VAL A 50 -11.55 7.94 34.36
CA VAL A 50 -11.07 9.33 34.41
C VAL A 50 -10.93 9.86 32.98
N CYS A 51 -12.05 10.31 32.42
CA CYS A 51 -12.08 10.92 31.08
C CYS A 51 -11.95 12.44 31.15
N LEU A 52 -11.07 13.03 30.32
CA LEU A 52 -10.66 14.43 30.39
C LEU A 52 -10.55 15.03 28.99
N ASP A 53 -11.01 16.26 28.80
CA ASP A 53 -10.82 17.02 27.55
C ASP A 53 -9.42 17.63 27.43
N TRP A 54 -8.43 16.76 27.28
CA TRP A 54 -7.03 17.16 27.25
C TRP A 54 -6.66 17.98 26.01
N ARG A 55 -7.34 17.78 24.86
CA ARG A 55 -7.05 18.48 23.60
C ARG A 55 -7.32 19.97 23.68
N ASN A 56 -8.41 20.38 24.33
CA ASN A 56 -8.72 21.79 24.53
C ASN A 56 -7.63 22.53 25.34
N HIS A 57 -6.94 21.81 26.24
CA HIS A 57 -5.81 22.33 27.01
C HIS A 57 -4.46 22.33 26.27
N THR A 58 -4.43 21.94 24.98
CA THR A 58 -3.22 22.00 24.14
C THR A 58 -3.11 23.27 23.29
N HIS A 59 -4.05 24.22 23.44
CA HIS A 59 -4.08 25.48 22.67
C HIS A 59 -3.98 25.28 21.15
N GLY A 60 -4.59 24.20 20.63
CA GLY A 60 -4.62 23.90 19.20
C GLY A 60 -3.45 23.07 18.68
N ALA A 61 -2.48 22.68 19.53
CA ALA A 61 -1.34 21.86 19.11
C ALA A 61 -1.75 20.43 18.71
N CYS A 62 -2.79 19.88 19.35
CA CYS A 62 -3.27 18.52 19.11
C CYS A 62 -4.74 18.50 18.66
N LEU A 63 -5.09 19.27 17.63
CA LEU A 63 -6.45 19.30 17.07
C LEU A 63 -6.82 17.95 16.44
N MET A 64 -8.08 17.54 16.62
CA MET A 64 -8.69 16.41 15.91
C MET A 64 -9.80 16.96 15.01
N GLU A 65 -9.76 16.64 13.73
CA GLU A 65 -10.80 17.02 12.77
C GLU A 65 -11.80 15.87 12.60
N CYS A 66 -13.08 16.16 12.86
CA CYS A 66 -14.19 15.25 12.59
C CYS A 66 -14.83 15.55 11.23
N PRO A 67 -15.48 14.55 10.59
CA PRO A 67 -16.31 14.80 9.41
C PRO A 67 -17.36 15.88 9.66
N SER A 68 -17.74 16.64 8.63
CA SER A 68 -18.60 17.85 8.77
C SER A 68 -19.97 17.60 9.42
N HIS A 69 -20.46 16.36 9.44
CA HIS A 69 -21.73 15.95 10.07
C HIS A 69 -21.56 15.36 11.48
N ARG A 70 -20.35 15.36 12.04
CA ARG A 70 -20.02 14.88 13.39
C ARG A 70 -19.28 15.95 14.19
N GLU A 71 -19.36 15.83 15.51
CA GLU A 71 -18.70 16.73 16.45
C GLU A 71 -17.72 15.95 17.33
N TYR A 72 -16.57 16.56 17.60
CA TYR A 72 -15.58 15.99 18.51
C TYR A 72 -16.11 16.01 19.94
N GLN A 73 -16.05 14.87 20.62
CA GLN A 73 -16.27 14.81 22.06
C GLN A 73 -15.10 14.08 22.72
N ALA A 74 -14.52 14.71 23.74
CA ALA A 74 -13.44 14.12 24.53
C ALA A 74 -13.91 12.90 25.32
N CYS A 75 -15.19 12.88 25.71
CA CYS A 75 -15.78 11.86 26.58
C CYS A 75 -17.17 11.47 26.08
N GLY A 76 -17.21 10.67 25.01
CA GLY A 76 -18.44 10.06 24.51
C GLY A 76 -18.58 8.59 24.93
N PRO A 77 -19.77 7.99 24.75
CA PRO A 77 -19.98 6.58 25.07
C PRO A 77 -19.21 5.68 24.10
N ALA A 78 -18.61 4.59 24.61
CA ALA A 78 -17.91 3.59 23.76
C ALA A 78 -18.81 2.98 22.68
N GLU A 79 -20.11 2.85 22.98
CA GLU A 79 -21.14 2.45 22.02
C GLU A 79 -22.12 3.62 21.85
N GLU A 80 -22.10 4.23 20.66
CA GLU A 80 -22.99 5.35 20.33
C GLU A 80 -24.45 4.87 20.28
N PRO A 81 -25.40 5.58 20.92
CA PRO A 81 -26.81 5.21 20.86
C PRO A 81 -27.33 5.29 19.42
N THR A 82 -28.09 4.28 19.01
CA THR A 82 -28.60 4.16 17.64
C THR A 82 -30.12 4.11 17.61
N CYS A 83 -30.72 4.31 16.44
CA CYS A 83 -32.18 4.23 16.33
C CYS A 83 -32.79 2.88 16.71
N LYS A 84 -31.97 1.83 16.82
CA LYS A 84 -32.38 0.49 17.27
C LYS A 84 -31.96 0.15 18.70
N SER A 85 -31.19 1.01 19.38
CA SER A 85 -30.86 0.76 20.79
C SER A 85 -32.14 0.94 21.59
N SER A 86 -32.71 -0.17 22.06
CA SER A 86 -33.77 -0.12 23.06
C SER A 86 -33.25 0.62 24.28
N SER A 87 -34.11 1.38 24.94
CA SER A 87 -33.83 2.08 26.21
C SER A 87 -33.36 1.18 27.37
N SER A 88 -33.08 -0.10 27.10
CA SER A 88 -32.68 -1.15 28.02
C SER A 88 -31.20 -1.57 27.92
N GLN A 89 -30.39 -1.02 27.01
CA GLN A 89 -28.93 -1.14 27.11
C GLN A 89 -28.36 -0.05 28.01
N GLN A 90 -28.70 -0.16 29.30
CA GLN A 90 -28.05 0.57 30.37
C GLN A 90 -26.62 0.04 30.59
N ASN A 91 -25.70 1.00 30.67
CA ASN A 91 -24.45 0.96 31.42
C ASN A 91 -23.22 0.30 30.76
N ASN A 92 -22.89 0.67 29.53
CA ASN A 92 -21.47 0.79 29.20
C ASN A 92 -20.97 2.12 29.77
N THR A 93 -20.40 2.09 30.99
CA THR A 93 -19.80 3.26 31.67
C THR A 93 -18.44 3.65 31.08
N VAL A 94 -18.00 2.97 30.02
CA VAL A 94 -16.71 3.22 29.37
C VAL A 94 -16.86 4.41 28.45
N LEU A 95 -16.15 5.49 28.80
CA LEU A 95 -16.07 6.71 28.01
C LEU A 95 -14.84 6.64 27.09
N VAL A 96 -15.00 7.12 25.86
CA VAL A 96 -13.93 7.18 24.87
C VAL A 96 -13.94 8.53 24.15
N GLU A 97 -12.76 8.96 23.72
CA GLU A 97 -12.57 10.12 22.87
C GLU A 97 -12.91 9.77 21.41
N GLY A 98 -13.65 10.64 20.71
CA GLY A 98 -14.01 10.39 19.31
C GLY A 98 -14.94 11.42 18.68
N CYS A 99 -15.44 11.08 17.48
CA CYS A 99 -16.38 11.90 16.72
C CYS A 99 -17.81 11.31 16.83
N PHE A 100 -18.73 12.07 17.41
CA PHE A 100 -20.09 11.65 17.70
C PHE A 100 -21.11 12.52 16.96
N CYS A 101 -22.35 12.07 16.92
CA CYS A 101 -23.44 12.88 16.40
C CYS A 101 -23.67 14.12 17.30
N PRO A 102 -23.90 15.31 16.69
CA PRO A 102 -24.12 16.54 17.45
C PRO A 102 -25.39 16.46 18.32
N GLU A 103 -25.46 17.30 19.35
CA GLU A 103 -26.59 17.32 20.28
C GLU A 103 -27.94 17.40 19.55
N GLY A 104 -28.89 16.55 19.98
CA GLY A 104 -30.22 16.44 19.36
C GLY A 104 -30.27 15.58 18.09
N THR A 105 -29.17 14.89 17.74
CA THR A 105 -29.13 13.84 16.71
C THR A 105 -28.57 12.55 17.29
N MET A 106 -28.83 11.42 16.62
CA MET A 106 -28.31 10.12 17.00
C MET A 106 -27.93 9.31 15.76
N ASN A 107 -27.05 8.34 15.94
CA ASN A 107 -26.59 7.51 14.84
C ASN A 107 -27.73 6.60 14.33
N TYR A 108 -27.87 6.46 13.02
CA TYR A 108 -28.95 5.65 12.44
C TYR A 108 -28.84 4.17 12.85
N ALA A 109 -27.68 3.54 12.67
CA ALA A 109 -27.43 2.16 13.07
C ALA A 109 -25.92 1.87 13.18
N PRO A 110 -25.50 0.81 13.88
CA PRO A 110 -24.09 0.44 13.96
C PRO A 110 -23.50 0.20 12.56
N GLY A 111 -22.37 0.82 12.25
CA GLY A 111 -21.71 0.72 10.94
C GLY A 111 -22.23 1.67 9.86
N PHE A 112 -23.24 2.50 10.14
CA PHE A 112 -23.67 3.59 9.28
C PHE A 112 -23.09 4.92 9.79
N ASP A 113 -22.67 5.79 8.86
CA ASP A 113 -22.12 7.11 9.19
C ASP A 113 -23.16 8.23 8.91
N VAL A 114 -24.32 8.15 9.58
CA VAL A 114 -25.44 9.08 9.36
C VAL A 114 -26.09 9.47 10.69
N CYS A 115 -26.09 10.77 10.98
CA CYS A 115 -26.77 11.34 12.15
C CYS A 115 -28.19 11.78 11.79
N VAL A 116 -29.19 11.31 12.56
CA VAL A 116 -30.61 11.60 12.35
C VAL A 116 -31.24 12.24 13.58
N LYS A 117 -32.13 13.22 13.37
CA LYS A 117 -32.90 13.87 14.45
C LYS A 117 -34.09 13.05 14.95
N THR A 118 -34.62 12.16 14.12
CA THR A 118 -35.82 11.37 14.44
C THR A 118 -35.70 9.99 13.82
N CYS A 119 -35.72 8.97 14.68
CA CYS A 119 -35.68 7.58 14.25
C CYS A 119 -36.99 7.19 13.57
N GLY A 120 -36.89 6.61 12.38
CA GLY A 120 -38.04 6.21 11.57
C GLY A 120 -38.31 7.10 10.35
N ARG A 121 -37.54 8.17 10.11
CA ARG A 121 -37.66 8.97 8.88
C ARG A 121 -36.34 9.03 8.12
N PRO A 122 -36.18 8.28 7.01
CA PRO A 122 -35.17 8.61 6.01
C PRO A 122 -35.50 10.00 5.43
N PRO A 123 -34.52 10.89 5.22
CA PRO A 123 -34.77 12.25 4.70
C PRO A 123 -35.43 12.27 3.31
N THR A 124 -35.44 11.15 2.60
CA THR A 124 -35.87 11.04 1.20
C THR A 124 -37.23 10.36 0.98
N HIS A 125 -37.81 9.67 1.96
CA HIS A 125 -38.99 8.82 1.74
C HIS A 125 -40.13 9.10 2.73
N THR A 126 -41.35 9.03 2.22
CA THR A 126 -42.59 9.22 2.97
C THR A 126 -43.05 7.93 3.66
N PHE A 127 -43.81 8.06 4.74
CA PHE A 127 -44.38 6.90 5.42
C PHE A 127 -45.40 6.18 4.51
N GLY A 128 -45.37 4.84 4.49
CA GLY A 128 -46.16 4.02 3.57
C GLY A 128 -45.58 3.90 2.16
N GLU A 129 -44.43 4.51 1.88
CA GLU A 129 -43.77 4.40 0.59
C GLU A 129 -43.12 3.02 0.41
N HIS A 130 -43.41 2.40 -0.74
CA HIS A 130 -42.77 1.18 -1.20
C HIS A 130 -41.61 1.54 -2.14
N PHE A 131 -40.42 1.07 -1.83
CA PHE A 131 -39.23 1.32 -2.65
C PHE A 131 -38.37 0.05 -2.76
N GLU A 132 -37.61 -0.05 -3.84
CA GLU A 132 -36.70 -1.17 -4.07
C GLU A 132 -35.28 -0.76 -3.66
N PHE A 133 -34.67 -1.55 -2.76
CA PHE A 133 -33.29 -1.33 -2.31
C PHE A 133 -32.59 -2.68 -2.16
N ASP A 134 -31.43 -2.84 -2.81
CA ASP A 134 -30.62 -4.06 -2.76
C ASP A 134 -31.44 -5.33 -3.07
N CYS A 135 -32.18 -5.31 -4.19
CA CYS A 135 -33.01 -6.43 -4.67
C CYS A 135 -34.09 -6.90 -3.68
N LYS A 136 -34.51 -6.01 -2.79
CA LYS A 136 -35.58 -6.23 -1.82
C LYS A 136 -36.63 -5.14 -1.98
N ASN A 137 -37.89 -5.54 -1.87
CA ASN A 137 -39.01 -4.63 -1.80
C ASN A 137 -39.17 -4.17 -0.35
N CYS A 138 -38.91 -2.90 -0.11
CA CYS A 138 -38.92 -2.27 1.20
C CYS A 138 -40.15 -1.40 1.39
N VAL A 139 -40.67 -1.34 2.61
CA VAL A 139 -41.74 -0.43 3.01
C VAL A 139 -41.31 0.34 4.26
N CYS A 140 -41.56 1.65 4.24
CA CYS A 140 -41.36 2.52 5.39
C CYS A 140 -42.61 2.47 6.28
N LEU A 141 -42.52 1.82 7.44
CA LEU A 141 -43.64 1.70 8.38
C LEU A 141 -43.68 2.87 9.36
N GLU A 142 -44.87 3.36 9.67
CA GLU A 142 -45.08 4.39 10.69
C GLU A 142 -44.77 3.88 12.12
N GLY A 143 -44.51 4.82 13.04
CA GLY A 143 -44.39 4.51 14.47
C GLY A 143 -43.02 3.98 14.92
N GLY A 144 -41.94 4.27 14.20
CA GLY A 144 -40.57 3.91 14.62
C GLY A 144 -40.16 2.48 14.31
N SER A 145 -41.00 1.71 13.60
CA SER A 145 -40.71 0.33 13.17
C SER A 145 -39.63 0.24 12.08
N GLY A 146 -39.19 1.37 11.54
CA GLY A 146 -38.13 1.46 10.54
C GLY A 146 -38.56 0.94 9.16
N ILE A 147 -37.57 0.63 8.33
CA ILE A 147 -37.78 0.06 6.99
C ILE A 147 -37.85 -1.46 7.11
N VAL A 148 -38.94 -2.06 6.62
CA VAL A 148 -39.09 -3.52 6.51
C VAL A 148 -38.93 -3.92 5.06
N CYS A 149 -37.93 -4.74 4.78
CA CYS A 149 -37.62 -5.23 3.43
C CYS A 149 -37.95 -6.71 3.30
N GLN A 150 -38.64 -7.08 2.23
CA GLN A 150 -38.87 -8.47 1.83
C GLN A 150 -38.09 -8.77 0.55
N THR A 151 -37.52 -9.97 0.45
CA THR A 151 -36.84 -10.42 -0.77
C THR A 151 -37.80 -10.37 -1.95
N LYS A 152 -37.38 -9.67 -3.01
CA LYS A 152 -38.17 -9.54 -4.23
C LYS A 152 -38.40 -10.93 -4.84
N ARG A 153 -39.67 -11.28 -5.06
CA ARG A 153 -40.03 -12.54 -5.74
C ARG A 153 -40.05 -12.30 -7.23
N CYS A 154 -39.13 -12.93 -7.95
CA CYS A 154 -39.09 -12.87 -9.41
C CYS A 154 -40.25 -13.67 -9.99
N SER A 155 -41.15 -13.01 -10.73
CA SER A 155 -42.35 -13.63 -11.33
C SER A 155 -42.07 -14.41 -12.62
N GLN A 156 -40.80 -14.52 -13.02
CA GLN A 156 -40.39 -15.18 -14.25
C GLN A 156 -40.54 -16.70 -14.09
N LYS A 157 -41.35 -17.35 -14.93
CA LYS A 157 -41.36 -18.81 -15.05
C LYS A 157 -40.08 -19.22 -15.79
N PRO A 158 -39.17 -20.00 -15.17
CA PRO A 158 -37.93 -20.39 -15.82
C PRO A 158 -38.24 -21.28 -17.04
N VAL A 159 -37.55 -21.01 -18.15
CA VAL A 159 -37.57 -21.89 -19.33
C VAL A 159 -36.95 -23.22 -18.93
N THR A 160 -37.70 -24.31 -19.04
CA THR A 160 -37.26 -25.64 -18.58
C THR A 160 -36.56 -26.45 -19.67
N HIS A 161 -36.75 -26.11 -20.95
CA HIS A 161 -36.09 -26.79 -22.07
C HIS A 161 -35.99 -25.87 -23.30
N CYS A 162 -34.89 -25.96 -24.03
CA CYS A 162 -34.70 -25.28 -25.31
C CYS A 162 -35.16 -26.19 -26.46
N VAL A 163 -36.00 -25.69 -27.36
CA VAL A 163 -36.58 -26.51 -28.45
C VAL A 163 -35.60 -26.71 -29.60
N GLU A 164 -34.55 -25.90 -29.66
CA GLU A 164 -33.65 -25.80 -30.80
C GLU A 164 -32.36 -26.61 -30.61
N ASP A 165 -31.97 -27.43 -31.59
CA ASP A 165 -30.74 -28.21 -31.52
C ASP A 165 -29.49 -27.31 -31.46
N GLY A 166 -28.47 -27.75 -30.72
CA GLY A 166 -27.27 -26.97 -30.45
C GLY A 166 -27.44 -25.88 -29.38
N THR A 167 -28.65 -25.68 -28.83
CA THR A 167 -28.87 -24.72 -27.74
C THR A 167 -28.87 -25.38 -26.36
N TYR A 168 -28.42 -24.65 -25.34
CA TYR A 168 -28.41 -25.09 -23.95
C TYR A 168 -28.93 -24.00 -23.01
N LEU A 169 -29.45 -24.40 -21.86
CA LEU A 169 -29.96 -23.47 -20.85
C LEU A 169 -28.80 -22.77 -20.15
N ALA A 170 -28.78 -21.45 -20.22
CA ALA A 170 -27.86 -20.61 -19.47
C ALA A 170 -28.67 -19.67 -18.55
N THR A 171 -28.18 -19.47 -17.33
CA THR A 171 -28.76 -18.49 -16.42
C THR A 171 -28.00 -17.18 -16.59
N GLU A 172 -28.73 -16.12 -16.89
CA GLU A 172 -28.18 -14.76 -17.04
C GLU A 172 -28.94 -13.80 -16.14
N VAL A 173 -28.29 -12.69 -15.80
CA VAL A 173 -28.94 -11.58 -15.10
C VAL A 173 -29.91 -10.92 -16.07
N ASN A 174 -31.15 -10.68 -15.64
CA ASN A 174 -32.17 -10.07 -16.49
C ASN A 174 -31.78 -8.61 -16.79
N PRO A 175 -31.60 -8.23 -18.07
CA PRO A 175 -31.22 -6.87 -18.44
C PRO A 175 -32.29 -5.83 -18.08
N ALA A 176 -33.56 -6.22 -17.92
CA ALA A 176 -34.63 -5.33 -17.47
C ALA A 176 -34.74 -5.24 -15.94
N ASP A 177 -34.13 -6.18 -15.21
CA ASP A 177 -34.20 -6.26 -13.75
C ASP A 177 -32.94 -6.97 -13.22
N THR A 178 -31.89 -6.21 -12.93
CA THR A 178 -30.58 -6.71 -12.51
C THR A 178 -30.62 -7.56 -11.23
N CYS A 179 -31.73 -7.54 -10.51
CA CYS A 179 -31.95 -8.30 -9.30
C CYS A 179 -32.52 -9.71 -9.53
N CYS A 180 -32.98 -10.01 -10.74
CA CYS A 180 -33.56 -11.30 -11.09
C CYS A 180 -32.71 -12.01 -12.15
N ASN A 181 -32.49 -13.30 -11.94
CA ASN A 181 -31.88 -14.16 -12.95
C ASN A 181 -32.96 -14.72 -13.87
N ILE A 182 -32.69 -14.71 -15.17
CA ILE A 182 -33.51 -15.35 -16.20
C ILE A 182 -32.76 -16.52 -16.80
N THR A 183 -33.51 -17.51 -17.26
CA THR A 183 -32.96 -18.64 -18.01
C THR A 183 -33.19 -18.40 -19.50
N VAL A 184 -32.10 -18.34 -20.25
CA VAL A 184 -32.11 -18.10 -21.71
C VAL A 184 -31.42 -19.26 -22.43
N CYS A 185 -31.87 -19.55 -23.64
CA CYS A 185 -31.27 -20.58 -24.49
C CYS A 185 -30.08 -19.97 -25.25
N LYS A 186 -28.88 -20.44 -24.96
CA LYS A 186 -27.65 -20.03 -25.66
C LYS A 186 -27.26 -21.04 -26.71
N CYS A 187 -26.74 -20.53 -27.82
CA CYS A 187 -26.26 -21.34 -28.93
C CYS A 187 -24.83 -21.85 -28.68
N ASN A 188 -24.61 -23.14 -28.86
CA ASN A 188 -23.31 -23.77 -28.94
C ASN A 188 -23.25 -24.70 -30.16
N THR A 189 -22.51 -24.26 -31.18
CA THR A 189 -22.36 -24.96 -32.46
C THR A 189 -21.71 -26.35 -32.33
N SER A 190 -21.01 -26.63 -31.23
CA SER A 190 -20.40 -27.94 -30.98
C SER A 190 -21.41 -29.00 -30.54
N LEU A 191 -22.61 -28.59 -30.10
CA LEU A 191 -23.69 -29.49 -29.68
C LEU A 191 -24.66 -29.80 -30.84
N CYS A 192 -24.39 -29.28 -32.04
CA CYS A 192 -25.18 -29.56 -33.23
C CYS A 192 -25.04 -31.02 -33.65
N LYS A 193 -26.18 -31.69 -33.85
CA LYS A 193 -26.23 -33.09 -34.30
C LYS A 193 -26.06 -33.23 -35.82
N GLU A 194 -26.41 -32.20 -36.57
CA GLU A 194 -26.26 -32.16 -38.03
C GLU A 194 -24.78 -32.09 -38.41
N LYS A 195 -24.33 -33.06 -39.22
CA LYS A 195 -22.98 -33.11 -39.78
C LYS A 195 -23.00 -32.66 -41.25
N PRO A 196 -21.87 -32.17 -41.80
CA PRO A 196 -21.77 -31.84 -43.20
C PRO A 196 -22.12 -33.06 -44.08
N PRO A 197 -22.97 -32.90 -45.12
CA PRO A 197 -23.29 -34.00 -46.03
C PRO A 197 -22.07 -34.36 -46.90
N GLU A 198 -21.94 -35.64 -47.24
CA GLU A 198 -20.96 -36.08 -48.24
C GLU A 198 -21.47 -35.67 -49.63
N CYS A 199 -20.76 -34.73 -50.26
CA CYS A 199 -21.13 -34.21 -51.58
C CYS A 199 -20.48 -35.02 -52.71
N PRO A 200 -21.17 -35.20 -53.86
CA PRO A 200 -20.61 -35.85 -55.04
C PRO A 200 -19.42 -35.06 -55.61
N LEU A 201 -18.54 -35.75 -56.34
CA LEU A 201 -17.33 -35.18 -56.96
C LEU A 201 -17.64 -33.91 -57.77
N GLY A 202 -16.94 -32.80 -57.46
CA GLY A 202 -17.15 -31.48 -58.07
C GLY A 202 -18.08 -30.53 -57.31
N PHE A 203 -18.62 -30.96 -56.17
CA PHE A 203 -19.42 -30.15 -55.26
C PHE A 203 -18.78 -30.17 -53.86
N GLU A 204 -18.81 -29.03 -53.17
CA GLU A 204 -18.30 -28.91 -51.81
C GLU A 204 -19.45 -28.63 -50.83
N ALA A 205 -19.38 -29.22 -49.64
CA ALA A 205 -20.32 -28.96 -48.57
C ALA A 205 -20.15 -27.52 -48.08
N LYS A 206 -21.07 -26.65 -48.47
CA LYS A 206 -21.13 -25.26 -48.01
C LYS A 206 -22.07 -25.17 -46.83
N SER A 207 -21.76 -24.27 -45.91
CA SER A 207 -22.57 -23.98 -44.74
C SER A 207 -22.97 -22.51 -44.68
N LYS A 208 -24.19 -22.22 -44.22
CA LYS A 208 -24.60 -20.87 -43.86
C LYS A 208 -25.37 -20.87 -42.55
N MET A 209 -25.12 -19.86 -41.74
CA MET A 209 -25.95 -19.55 -40.59
C MET A 209 -27.25 -18.92 -41.04
N VAL A 210 -28.38 -19.56 -40.72
CA VAL A 210 -29.71 -19.02 -40.99
C VAL A 210 -30.13 -18.18 -39.77
N PRO A 211 -30.60 -16.94 -39.94
CA PRO A 211 -31.08 -16.12 -38.82
C PRO A 211 -32.18 -16.85 -38.05
N GLY A 212 -32.02 -17.00 -36.73
CA GLY A 212 -32.94 -17.76 -35.88
C GLY A 212 -32.64 -19.26 -35.81
N ARG A 213 -31.51 -19.73 -36.39
CA ARG A 213 -30.95 -21.07 -36.18
C ARG A 213 -29.53 -21.01 -35.62
N CYS A 214 -29.27 -21.78 -34.57
CA CYS A 214 -27.99 -21.98 -33.93
C CYS A 214 -27.08 -22.87 -34.78
N CYS A 215 -27.64 -23.93 -35.34
CA CYS A 215 -26.88 -24.86 -36.17
C CYS A 215 -26.79 -24.38 -37.62
N PRO A 216 -25.62 -24.53 -38.26
CA PRO A 216 -25.42 -24.15 -39.65
C PRO A 216 -26.23 -25.04 -40.59
N PHE A 217 -26.87 -24.44 -41.58
CA PHE A 217 -27.52 -25.19 -42.65
C PHE A 217 -26.48 -25.57 -43.71
N TYR A 218 -26.36 -26.86 -43.98
CA TYR A 218 -25.44 -27.39 -44.98
C TYR A 218 -26.13 -27.66 -46.32
N TRP A 219 -25.45 -27.37 -47.42
CA TRP A 219 -25.85 -27.81 -48.76
C TRP A 219 -24.63 -28.06 -49.64
N CYS A 220 -24.78 -28.88 -50.67
CA CYS A 220 -23.73 -29.07 -51.66
C CYS A 220 -23.76 -27.93 -52.68
N GLY A 221 -22.81 -27.00 -52.56
CA GLY A 221 -22.64 -25.93 -53.52
C GLY A 221 -21.78 -26.41 -54.68
N LYS A 222 -22.22 -26.15 -55.92
CA LYS A 222 -21.34 -26.33 -57.08
C LYS A 222 -20.11 -25.45 -56.86
N GLN A 223 -18.93 -26.02 -57.06
CA GLN A 223 -17.71 -25.23 -57.12
C GLN A 223 -17.97 -24.15 -58.18
N GLY A 224 -17.88 -22.87 -57.78
CA GLY A 224 -17.91 -21.80 -58.75
C GLY A 224 -16.76 -22.10 -59.69
N TRP A 225 -17.07 -22.51 -60.91
CA TRP A 225 -16.10 -22.54 -61.99
C TRP A 225 -15.78 -21.08 -62.29
N TRP A 226 -14.84 -20.54 -61.54
CA TRP A 226 -14.06 -19.40 -61.96
C TRP A 226 -12.66 -19.98 -62.19
N ALA A 227 -12.47 -20.33 -63.46
CA ALA A 227 -11.29 -20.95 -64.09
C ALA A 227 -10.98 -22.40 -63.69
N GLY A 228 -11.91 -23.32 -63.95
CA GLY A 228 -11.59 -24.74 -64.12
C GLY A 228 -11.22 -25.12 -65.56
N GLN A 229 -11.14 -24.18 -66.50
CA GLN A 229 -10.36 -24.26 -67.74
C GLN A 229 -10.03 -22.81 -68.07
N GLY A 230 -8.76 -22.54 -68.31
CA GLY A 230 -8.24 -21.20 -68.45
C GLY A 230 -7.10 -21.04 -67.46
N GLU A 231 -5.89 -21.13 -68.00
CA GLU A 231 -4.64 -20.56 -67.50
C GLU A 231 -4.81 -19.80 -66.18
N ALA A 232 -4.17 -20.30 -65.12
CA ALA A 232 -3.87 -19.45 -63.97
C ALA A 232 -3.20 -18.19 -64.55
N ALA A 233 -3.90 -17.06 -64.49
CA ALA A 233 -3.33 -15.82 -64.94
C ALA A 233 -2.02 -15.64 -64.16
N PRO A 234 -0.91 -15.44 -64.87
CA PRO A 234 0.40 -15.26 -64.26
C PRO A 234 0.33 -14.19 -63.16
N GLY A 235 0.83 -14.49 -61.97
CA GLY A 235 0.79 -13.60 -60.81
C GLY A 235 -0.25 -13.93 -59.73
N SER A 236 -1.01 -15.03 -59.85
CA SER A 236 -1.96 -15.46 -58.81
C SER A 236 -1.25 -16.15 -57.61
N PRO A 237 -1.61 -15.79 -56.35
CA PRO A 237 -1.06 -16.43 -55.15
C PRO A 237 -1.61 -17.84 -54.99
N VAL A 238 -0.73 -18.79 -54.73
CA VAL A 238 -1.00 -20.22 -54.54
C VAL A 238 -0.95 -20.51 -53.04
N TYR A 239 -1.96 -21.22 -52.53
CA TYR A 239 -2.01 -21.60 -51.12
C TYR A 239 -0.83 -22.50 -50.75
N SER A 240 0.06 -22.02 -49.87
CA SER A 240 1.23 -22.75 -49.34
C SER A 240 1.29 -22.63 -47.82
N SER A 241 2.29 -23.27 -47.21
CA SER A 241 2.56 -23.19 -45.76
C SER A 241 2.67 -21.73 -45.28
N LYS A 242 2.39 -21.47 -43.99
CA LYS A 242 2.46 -20.11 -43.40
C LYS A 242 3.85 -19.43 -43.49
N CYS A 243 4.87 -20.11 -44.02
CA CYS A 243 6.24 -19.63 -44.19
C CYS A 243 6.66 -19.33 -45.62
N GLN A 244 5.83 -19.66 -46.61
CA GLN A 244 6.15 -19.50 -48.03
C GLN A 244 5.02 -18.77 -48.73
N ASP A 245 5.39 -17.77 -49.53
CA ASP A 245 4.49 -17.12 -50.46
C ASP A 245 4.78 -17.66 -51.86
N CYS A 246 3.81 -18.34 -52.44
CA CYS A 246 3.98 -19.04 -53.71
C CYS A 246 3.14 -18.35 -54.78
N VAL A 247 3.75 -18.03 -55.92
CA VAL A 247 3.08 -17.37 -57.04
C VAL A 247 3.27 -18.21 -58.30
N CYS A 248 2.19 -18.36 -59.05
CA CYS A 248 2.21 -19.01 -60.35
C CYS A 248 2.85 -18.06 -61.40
N THR A 249 3.98 -18.46 -61.99
CA THR A 249 4.75 -17.62 -62.94
C THR A 249 4.42 -17.94 -64.39
N ASP A 250 4.73 -17.03 -65.31
CA ASP A 250 4.55 -17.22 -66.77
C ASP A 250 5.43 -18.32 -67.39
N LYS A 251 6.36 -18.91 -66.64
CA LYS A 251 7.31 -19.88 -67.16
C LYS A 251 6.65 -21.25 -67.26
N VAL A 252 6.51 -21.79 -68.47
CA VAL A 252 5.89 -23.11 -68.69
C VAL A 252 6.95 -24.21 -68.58
N ASP A 253 6.68 -25.23 -67.76
CA ASP A 253 7.53 -26.41 -67.66
C ASP A 253 7.34 -27.32 -68.89
N ASN A 254 8.44 -27.68 -69.55
CA ASN A 254 8.43 -28.37 -70.85
C ASN A 254 7.95 -29.83 -70.77
N SER A 255 7.86 -30.39 -69.56
CA SER A 255 7.39 -31.76 -69.32
C SER A 255 5.90 -31.85 -69.03
N THR A 256 5.33 -30.82 -68.39
CA THR A 256 3.93 -30.81 -67.92
C THR A 256 3.04 -29.82 -68.67
N LEU A 257 3.63 -28.96 -69.53
CA LEU A 257 2.93 -27.88 -70.25
C LEU A 257 2.17 -26.92 -69.30
N LEU A 258 2.54 -26.87 -68.01
CA LEU A 258 1.92 -26.04 -66.98
C LEU A 258 2.85 -24.92 -66.51
N ASN A 259 2.25 -23.82 -66.06
CA ASN A 259 2.95 -22.68 -65.48
C ASN A 259 3.68 -23.08 -64.18
N THR A 260 4.95 -22.69 -64.07
CA THR A 260 5.85 -23.03 -62.97
C THR A 260 5.49 -22.20 -61.75
N ILE A 261 5.32 -22.88 -60.61
CA ILE A 261 5.08 -22.24 -59.33
C ILE A 261 6.43 -21.87 -58.72
N THR A 262 6.61 -20.58 -58.42
CA THR A 262 7.80 -20.11 -57.70
C THR A 262 7.40 -19.69 -56.30
N CYS A 263 8.08 -20.23 -55.29
CA CYS A 263 7.86 -19.91 -53.89
C CYS A 263 9.01 -19.09 -53.35
N THR A 264 8.68 -18.00 -52.65
CA THR A 264 9.64 -17.20 -51.90
C THR A 264 9.36 -17.37 -50.41
N HIS A 265 10.41 -17.36 -49.61
CA HIS A 265 10.26 -17.41 -48.16
C HIS A 265 9.77 -16.05 -47.67
N VAL A 266 8.81 -16.03 -46.74
CA VAL A 266 8.33 -14.77 -46.16
C VAL A 266 9.53 -14.07 -45.48
N PRO A 267 9.85 -12.82 -45.84
CA PRO A 267 10.97 -12.11 -45.26
C PRO A 267 10.64 -11.71 -43.81
N CYS A 268 11.24 -12.40 -42.84
CA CYS A 268 11.09 -12.05 -41.43
C CYS A 268 12.02 -10.87 -41.07
N SER A 269 11.55 -9.99 -40.18
CA SER A 269 12.43 -8.98 -39.57
C SER A 269 13.53 -9.68 -38.77
N THR A 270 14.79 -9.38 -39.09
CA THR A 270 15.97 -9.93 -38.41
C THR A 270 16.43 -9.10 -37.21
N SER A 271 15.83 -7.92 -37.02
CA SER A 271 16.14 -7.00 -35.94
C SER A 271 14.88 -6.44 -35.29
N CYS A 272 14.93 -6.27 -33.97
CA CYS A 272 13.92 -5.58 -33.18
C CYS A 272 14.38 -4.16 -32.81
N SER A 273 13.45 -3.31 -32.39
CA SER A 273 13.76 -2.01 -31.84
C SER A 273 14.66 -2.12 -30.58
N PRO A 274 15.46 -1.09 -30.25
CA PRO A 274 16.35 -1.13 -29.09
C PRO A 274 15.61 -1.46 -27.80
N GLY A 275 16.10 -2.46 -27.05
CA GLY A 275 15.49 -2.96 -25.81
C GLY A 275 14.54 -4.16 -25.98
N PHE A 276 14.37 -4.66 -27.22
CA PHE A 276 13.60 -5.84 -27.55
C PHE A 276 14.48 -6.90 -28.23
N GLU A 277 14.21 -8.17 -27.95
CA GLU A 277 14.89 -9.32 -28.54
C GLU A 277 13.90 -10.26 -29.22
N LEU A 278 14.38 -11.03 -30.20
CA LEU A 278 13.56 -11.98 -30.97
C LEU A 278 13.34 -13.27 -30.17
N VAL A 279 12.09 -13.56 -29.86
CA VAL A 279 11.65 -14.76 -29.14
C VAL A 279 10.80 -15.64 -30.05
N GLU A 280 10.96 -16.95 -29.91
CA GLU A 280 10.20 -17.94 -30.69
C GLU A 280 8.75 -17.98 -30.21
N ALA A 281 7.80 -17.82 -31.14
CA ALA A 281 6.38 -17.94 -30.86
C ALA A 281 5.85 -19.24 -31.47
N PRO A 282 5.31 -20.18 -30.66
CA PRO A 282 4.85 -21.46 -31.18
C PRO A 282 3.70 -21.28 -32.20
N GLY A 283 3.89 -21.82 -33.42
CA GLY A 283 2.89 -21.79 -34.49
C GLY A 283 2.99 -20.63 -35.49
N GLU A 284 3.97 -19.75 -35.34
CA GLU A 284 4.23 -18.59 -36.22
C GLU A 284 5.51 -18.81 -37.03
N CYS A 285 5.57 -18.27 -38.26
CA CYS A 285 6.76 -18.41 -39.09
C CYS A 285 7.94 -17.53 -38.63
N CYS A 286 7.62 -16.31 -38.17
CA CYS A 286 8.62 -15.32 -37.77
C CYS A 286 8.68 -15.17 -36.25
N LYS A 287 9.90 -14.94 -35.73
CA LYS A 287 10.13 -14.62 -34.31
C LYS A 287 9.43 -13.30 -33.94
N LYS A 288 8.88 -13.22 -32.73
CA LYS A 288 8.22 -12.01 -32.20
C LYS A 288 9.20 -11.22 -31.34
N CYS A 289 9.12 -9.89 -31.38
CA CYS A 289 9.94 -9.02 -30.54
C CYS A 289 9.36 -8.94 -29.12
N GLU A 290 10.08 -9.44 -28.12
CA GLU A 290 9.72 -9.34 -26.70
C GLU A 290 10.64 -8.35 -25.99
N GLN A 291 10.12 -7.59 -25.04
CA GLN A 291 10.90 -6.60 -24.30
C GLN A 291 11.82 -7.28 -23.27
N THR A 292 13.13 -7.11 -23.42
CA THR A 292 14.13 -7.68 -22.50
C THR A 292 14.82 -6.63 -21.61
N HIS A 293 14.79 -5.35 -22.02
CA HIS A 293 15.43 -4.25 -21.30
C HIS A 293 14.43 -3.14 -20.90
N CYS A 294 14.72 -2.42 -19.82
CA CYS A 294 14.00 -1.21 -19.47
C CYS A 294 14.43 -0.04 -20.38
N ILE A 295 13.47 0.71 -20.90
CA ILE A 295 13.72 1.86 -21.78
C ILE A 295 13.22 3.11 -21.07
N LEU A 296 14.13 3.96 -20.57
CA LEU A 296 13.78 5.25 -19.96
C LEU A 296 13.92 6.36 -21.00
N LYS A 297 12.87 7.17 -21.16
CA LYS A 297 12.88 8.37 -22.02
C LYS A 297 13.34 9.57 -21.21
N GLN A 298 14.46 10.17 -21.58
CA GLN A 298 14.91 11.43 -20.99
C GLN A 298 14.28 12.63 -21.69
N PRO A 299 14.23 13.82 -21.05
CA PRO A 299 13.69 15.04 -21.64
C PRO A 299 14.38 15.47 -22.95
N ASP A 300 15.62 15.03 -23.17
CA ASP A 300 16.46 15.38 -24.33
C ASP A 300 16.27 14.43 -25.53
N ASN A 301 15.18 13.65 -25.57
CA ASN A 301 14.93 12.57 -26.54
C ASN A 301 15.97 11.44 -26.56
N GLN A 302 16.90 11.43 -25.59
CA GLN A 302 17.87 10.36 -25.38
C GLN A 302 17.21 9.20 -24.61
N HIS A 303 17.50 7.97 -25.02
CA HIS A 303 16.94 6.76 -24.40
C HIS A 303 18.03 6.05 -23.59
N VAL A 304 17.76 5.77 -22.32
CA VAL A 304 18.64 4.96 -21.47
C VAL A 304 18.08 3.54 -21.43
N ILE A 305 18.87 2.59 -21.91
CA ILE A 305 18.51 1.16 -21.95
C ILE A 305 19.28 0.46 -20.83
N LEU A 306 18.55 -0.17 -19.90
CA LEU A 306 19.11 -0.86 -18.74
C LEU A 306 18.65 -2.32 -18.71
N LYS A 307 19.55 -3.24 -18.33
CA LYS A 307 19.18 -4.63 -18.06
C LYS A 307 18.56 -4.74 -16.66
N PRO A 308 17.74 -5.78 -16.40
CA PRO A 308 17.25 -6.04 -15.06
C PRO A 308 18.39 -6.24 -14.05
N GLY A 309 18.40 -5.45 -12.99
CA GLY A 309 19.44 -5.43 -11.96
C GLY A 309 20.50 -4.33 -12.16
N ASP A 310 20.56 -3.71 -13.33
CA ASP A 310 21.51 -2.62 -13.59
C ASP A 310 20.97 -1.28 -13.07
N PHE A 311 21.91 -0.41 -12.68
CA PHE A 311 21.65 0.99 -12.39
C PHE A 311 22.71 1.88 -13.05
N LYS A 312 22.33 3.11 -13.43
CA LYS A 312 23.22 4.08 -14.07
C LYS A 312 22.94 5.48 -13.54
N SER A 313 23.99 6.24 -13.22
CA SER A 313 23.87 7.66 -12.87
C SER A 313 23.66 8.53 -14.10
N ASP A 314 22.95 9.64 -13.94
CA ASP A 314 22.78 10.64 -14.99
C ASP A 314 24.12 11.36 -15.26
N PRO A 315 24.61 11.41 -16.52
CA PRO A 315 25.84 12.13 -16.87
C PRO A 315 25.80 13.63 -16.60
N LYS A 316 24.61 14.24 -16.57
CA LYS A 316 24.40 15.68 -16.33
C LYS A 316 24.13 15.98 -14.86
N ASN A 317 23.67 14.99 -14.09
CA ASN A 317 23.34 15.13 -12.67
C ASN A 317 23.74 13.89 -11.86
N ASN A 318 24.87 13.97 -11.15
CA ASN A 318 25.37 12.88 -10.31
C ASN A 318 24.42 12.45 -9.18
N CYS A 319 23.36 13.22 -8.88
CA CYS A 319 22.37 12.89 -7.87
C CYS A 319 21.16 12.10 -8.40
N THR A 320 21.02 11.97 -9.73
CA THR A 320 19.92 11.21 -10.35
C THR A 320 20.43 9.85 -10.82
N PHE A 321 19.74 8.80 -10.43
CA PHE A 321 20.06 7.42 -10.80
C PHE A 321 18.85 6.74 -11.44
N PHE A 322 19.11 5.98 -12.49
CA PHE A 322 18.13 5.16 -13.18
C PHE A 322 18.36 3.71 -12.80
N SER A 323 17.31 2.98 -12.43
CA SER A 323 17.41 1.56 -12.13
C SER A 323 16.33 0.76 -12.85
N CYS A 324 16.63 -0.51 -13.15
CA CYS A 324 15.71 -1.45 -13.80
C CYS A 324 15.61 -2.72 -12.98
N VAL A 325 14.39 -3.16 -12.66
CA VAL A 325 14.14 -4.41 -11.94
C VAL A 325 13.08 -5.24 -12.67
N LYS A 326 13.17 -6.57 -12.58
CA LYS A 326 12.19 -7.50 -13.15
C LYS A 326 11.41 -8.17 -12.03
N ILE A 327 10.10 -7.88 -11.92
CA ILE A 327 9.21 -8.41 -10.88
C ILE A 327 8.03 -9.11 -11.58
N HIS A 328 7.73 -10.36 -11.24
CA HIS A 328 6.64 -11.16 -11.85
C HIS A 328 6.60 -11.13 -13.39
N ASN A 329 7.77 -11.21 -14.03
CA ASN A 329 7.95 -11.13 -15.48
C ASN A 329 7.62 -9.77 -16.13
N GLN A 330 7.46 -8.71 -15.33
CA GLN A 330 7.30 -7.34 -15.77
C GLN A 330 8.57 -6.52 -15.49
N LEU A 331 9.00 -5.71 -16.47
CA LEU A 331 10.15 -4.81 -16.34
C LEU A 331 9.69 -3.47 -15.76
N ILE A 332 10.27 -3.07 -14.62
CA ILE A 332 9.95 -1.83 -13.91
C ILE A 332 11.20 -0.96 -13.89
N SER A 333 11.10 0.22 -14.48
CA SER A 333 12.14 1.24 -14.44
C SER A 333 11.81 2.30 -13.40
N SER A 334 12.77 2.69 -12.56
CA SER A 334 12.61 3.76 -11.57
C SER A 334 13.70 4.82 -11.71
N ILE A 335 13.34 6.05 -11.33
CA ILE A 335 14.24 7.21 -11.25
C ILE A 335 14.36 7.57 -9.77
N SER A 336 15.58 7.63 -9.26
CA SER A 336 15.88 7.97 -7.86
C SER A 336 16.75 9.22 -7.81
N ASN A 337 16.34 10.22 -7.02
CA ASN A 337 17.08 11.47 -6.82
C ASN A 337 17.60 11.53 -5.38
N ILE A 338 18.92 11.66 -5.22
CA ILE A 338 19.56 11.87 -3.91
C ILE A 338 19.46 13.35 -3.56
N THR A 339 18.92 13.66 -2.38
CA THR A 339 18.90 15.02 -1.81
C THR A 339 19.99 15.13 -0.75
N CYS A 340 20.91 16.09 -0.90
CA CYS A 340 21.98 16.29 0.07
C CYS A 340 21.54 17.19 1.23
N PRO A 341 21.97 16.92 2.48
CA PRO A 341 21.81 17.85 3.59
C PRO A 341 22.61 19.14 3.34
N ASN A 342 22.21 20.23 4.00
CA ASN A 342 22.90 21.52 3.89
C ASN A 342 24.38 21.38 4.29
N PHE A 343 25.27 21.69 3.35
CA PHE A 343 26.72 21.57 3.54
C PHE A 343 27.32 22.93 3.89
N ASP A 344 27.86 23.05 5.11
CA ASP A 344 28.61 24.22 5.54
C ASP A 344 30.12 23.99 5.30
N ALA A 345 30.72 24.81 4.44
CA ALA A 345 32.14 24.73 4.15
C ALA A 345 33.03 25.33 5.25
N SER A 346 32.45 26.10 6.18
CA SER A 346 33.18 26.82 7.23
C SER A 346 33.75 25.88 8.31
N ILE A 347 33.08 24.74 8.54
CA ILE A 347 33.48 23.72 9.50
C ILE A 347 34.60 22.80 9.00
N CYS A 348 34.99 22.92 7.73
CA CYS A 348 35.95 22.06 7.06
C CYS A 348 37.38 22.59 7.15
N VAL A 349 38.37 21.69 7.22
CA VAL A 349 39.78 22.03 7.00
C VAL A 349 39.95 22.52 5.55
N PRO A 350 40.60 23.67 5.30
CA PRO A 350 40.84 24.17 3.95
C PRO A 350 41.52 23.10 3.07
N GLY A 351 40.92 22.78 1.93
CA GLY A 351 41.42 21.75 1.01
C GLY A 351 40.97 20.31 1.28
N SER A 352 40.20 20.05 2.35
CA SER A 352 39.68 18.71 2.67
C SER A 352 38.29 18.39 2.06
N ILE A 353 37.68 19.36 1.36
CA ILE A 353 36.36 19.18 0.78
C ILE A 353 36.46 18.22 -0.41
N THR A 354 35.79 17.09 -0.30
CA THR A 354 35.75 16.04 -1.32
C THR A 354 34.30 15.68 -1.63
N LEU A 355 34.08 15.06 -2.79
CA LEU A 355 32.77 14.48 -3.12
C LEU A 355 32.71 13.08 -2.54
N MET A 356 31.53 12.70 -2.05
CA MET A 356 31.25 11.31 -1.69
C MET A 356 31.48 10.40 -2.91
N PRO A 357 31.70 9.07 -2.71
CA PRO A 357 31.99 8.14 -3.80
C PRO A 357 30.92 8.08 -4.91
N ASN A 358 29.68 8.45 -4.58
CA ASN A 358 28.55 8.55 -5.52
C ASN A 358 28.52 9.88 -6.31
N GLY A 359 29.48 10.79 -6.08
CA GLY A 359 29.65 12.04 -6.83
C GLY A 359 28.59 13.11 -6.60
N CYS A 360 27.61 12.89 -5.72
CA CYS A 360 26.46 13.77 -5.51
C CYS A 360 26.66 14.78 -4.37
N CYS A 361 27.02 14.31 -3.17
CA CYS A 361 27.12 15.15 -1.98
C CYS A 361 28.58 15.49 -1.62
N LYS A 362 28.78 16.68 -1.05
CA LYS A 362 30.07 17.15 -0.53
C LYS A 362 30.29 16.66 0.89
N THR A 363 31.52 16.27 1.20
CA THR A 363 31.99 15.88 2.53
C THR A 363 33.35 16.52 2.80
N CYS A 364 33.79 16.57 4.05
CA CYS A 364 35.08 17.15 4.41
C CYS A 364 35.61 16.62 5.74
N ILE A 365 36.89 16.90 6.01
CA ILE A 365 37.47 16.67 7.33
C ILE A 365 37.10 17.89 8.21
N PRO A 366 36.35 17.71 9.31
CA PRO A 366 35.98 18.80 10.20
C PRO A 366 37.21 19.35 10.91
N ARG A 367 37.25 20.66 11.18
CA ARG A 367 38.34 21.31 11.93
C ARG A 367 38.38 20.75 13.37
N ASN A 368 39.57 20.49 13.90
CA ASN A 368 39.73 19.98 15.28
C ASN A 368 39.22 20.96 16.36
N GLU A 369 39.12 22.26 16.06
CA GLU A 369 38.61 23.29 16.98
C GLU A 369 37.10 23.16 17.29
N THR A 370 36.34 22.38 16.50
CA THR A 370 34.90 22.13 16.71
C THR A 370 34.59 20.75 17.30
N ARG A 371 35.61 19.91 17.55
CA ARG A 371 35.44 18.67 18.32
C ARG A 371 35.71 18.96 19.79
N VAL A 372 34.65 19.19 20.56
CA VAL A 372 34.75 19.13 22.03
C VAL A 372 34.97 17.67 22.39
N PRO A 373 36.14 17.26 22.92
CA PRO A 373 36.37 15.88 23.33
C PRO A 373 35.42 15.50 24.47
N CYS A 374 35.02 14.22 24.52
CA CYS A 374 34.23 13.71 25.64
C CYS A 374 34.90 14.03 26.97
N SER A 375 34.25 14.86 27.77
CA SER A 375 34.77 15.37 29.04
C SER A 375 33.64 15.78 29.98
N THR A 376 33.98 16.00 31.25
CA THR A 376 33.05 16.48 32.27
C THR A 376 32.85 17.98 32.13
N VAL A 377 31.59 18.41 32.00
CA VAL A 377 31.20 19.83 32.00
C VAL A 377 30.47 20.14 33.31
N PRO A 378 30.95 21.11 34.11
CA PRO A 378 30.29 21.50 35.36
C PRO A 378 29.04 22.34 35.06
N VAL A 379 27.90 21.93 35.64
CA VAL A 379 26.58 22.54 35.49
C VAL A 379 25.95 22.70 36.87
N ILE A 380 25.32 23.85 37.10
CA ILE A 380 24.54 24.08 38.32
C ILE A 380 23.19 23.36 38.16
N THR A 381 22.93 22.37 38.98
CA THR A 381 21.70 21.56 38.94
C THR A 381 20.95 21.70 40.26
N GLU A 382 19.64 21.85 40.20
CA GLU A 382 18.78 21.83 41.39
C GLU A 382 18.47 20.37 41.76
N VAL A 383 18.99 19.94 42.91
CA VAL A 383 18.65 18.63 43.47
C VAL A 383 17.39 18.80 44.31
N SER A 384 16.34 18.03 43.97
CA SER A 384 15.06 18.03 44.68
C SER A 384 14.75 16.63 45.22
N TYR A 385 14.44 16.54 46.51
CA TYR A 385 14.05 15.29 47.15
C TYR A 385 13.05 15.59 48.29
N ALA A 386 11.95 14.82 48.33
CA ALA A 386 10.88 14.97 49.31
C ALA A 386 10.31 16.40 49.45
N GLY A 387 10.29 17.18 48.35
CA GLY A 387 9.80 18.57 48.35
C GLY A 387 10.80 19.61 48.89
N CYS A 388 12.01 19.19 49.24
CA CYS A 388 13.12 20.07 49.61
C CYS A 388 14.08 20.23 48.42
N THR A 389 14.62 21.43 48.21
CA THR A 389 15.49 21.73 47.06
C THR A 389 16.79 22.41 47.48
N LYS A 390 17.85 22.19 46.68
CA LYS A 390 19.10 22.96 46.75
C LYS A 390 19.85 22.89 45.44
N THR A 391 20.48 24.00 45.06
CA THR A 391 21.38 24.05 43.90
C THR A 391 22.77 23.55 44.27
N VAL A 392 23.31 22.66 43.44
CA VAL A 392 24.66 22.10 43.58
C VAL A 392 25.39 22.12 42.23
N LEU A 393 26.71 22.22 42.26
CA LEU A 393 27.55 22.10 41.07
C LEU A 393 27.77 20.61 40.76
N MET A 394 27.32 20.16 39.61
CA MET A 394 27.40 18.77 39.16
C MET A 394 28.06 18.67 37.79
N ASN A 395 28.78 17.58 37.53
CA ASN A 395 29.37 17.34 36.22
C ASN A 395 28.42 16.53 35.35
N HIS A 396 28.35 16.87 34.07
CA HIS A 396 27.66 16.10 33.02
C HIS A 396 28.68 15.70 31.95
N CYS A 397 28.48 14.55 31.31
CA CYS A 397 29.31 14.13 30.20
C CYS A 397 28.85 14.81 28.91
N SER A 398 29.75 15.56 28.27
CA SER A 398 29.50 16.22 27.00
C SER A 398 30.73 16.16 26.11
N GLY A 399 30.50 16.11 24.81
CA GLY A 399 31.54 16.04 23.80
C GLY A 399 31.23 15.01 22.71
N SER A 400 32.11 14.92 21.74
CA SER A 400 31.98 14.04 20.59
C SER A 400 32.81 12.77 20.77
N CYS A 401 32.20 11.64 20.44
CA CYS A 401 32.85 10.33 20.34
C CYS A 401 32.85 9.84 18.89
N GLY A 402 33.74 8.89 18.56
CA GLY A 402 33.94 8.43 17.19
C GLY A 402 32.83 7.47 16.74
N THR A 403 32.13 7.83 15.66
CA THR A 403 31.17 6.94 15.00
C THR A 403 31.54 6.78 13.53
N PHE A 404 31.49 5.57 12.99
CA PHE A 404 31.76 5.29 11.58
C PHE A 404 30.84 4.21 11.01
N ALA A 405 30.62 4.28 9.70
CA ALA A 405 30.02 3.23 8.90
C ALA A 405 30.89 3.07 7.65
N MET A 406 31.53 1.91 7.48
CA MET A 406 32.48 1.65 6.40
C MET A 406 32.24 0.29 5.78
N TYR A 407 32.39 0.14 4.47
CA TYR A 407 32.27 -1.16 3.83
C TYR A 407 33.47 -2.06 4.17
N SER A 408 33.22 -3.19 4.84
CA SER A 408 34.23 -4.19 5.15
C SER A 408 34.26 -5.25 4.06
N ALA A 409 35.31 -5.21 3.23
CA ALA A 409 35.52 -6.21 2.18
C ALA A 409 35.63 -7.65 2.74
N ARG A 410 36.05 -7.81 4.01
CA ARG A 410 36.14 -9.11 4.70
C ARG A 410 34.79 -9.66 5.11
N ALA A 411 33.86 -8.79 5.49
CA ALA A 411 32.49 -9.15 5.88
C ALA A 411 31.49 -9.09 4.72
N GLN A 412 31.91 -8.53 3.56
CA GLN A 412 31.03 -8.20 2.42
C GLN A 412 29.78 -7.40 2.85
N SER A 413 29.92 -6.60 3.90
CA SER A 413 28.85 -5.84 4.53
C SER A 413 29.37 -4.50 5.04
N LEU A 414 28.46 -3.60 5.38
CA LEU A 414 28.81 -2.39 6.12
C LEU A 414 29.20 -2.78 7.56
N ASP A 415 30.35 -2.27 8.00
CA ASP A 415 30.87 -2.35 9.34
C ASP A 415 30.54 -1.03 10.07
N HIS A 416 29.98 -1.15 11.26
CA HIS A 416 29.45 -0.03 12.02
C HIS A 416 30.18 0.02 13.36
N GLY A 417 30.82 1.15 13.65
CA GLY A 417 31.39 1.43 14.96
C GLY A 417 30.71 2.66 15.54
N CYS A 418 30.09 2.51 16.71
CA CYS A 418 29.47 3.62 17.42
C CYS A 418 30.06 3.74 18.80
N SER A 419 30.37 4.96 19.22
CA SER A 419 30.77 5.23 20.61
C SER A 419 30.04 6.47 21.13
N CYS A 420 29.62 6.41 22.38
CA CYS A 420 28.90 7.48 23.07
C CYS A 420 29.72 8.01 24.26
N CYS A 421 29.62 9.31 24.53
CA CYS A 421 30.26 9.92 25.69
C CYS A 421 29.46 9.56 26.95
N ARG A 422 30.05 8.77 27.84
CA ARG A 422 29.39 8.23 29.04
C ARG A 422 30.27 8.38 30.28
N GLU A 423 29.64 8.29 31.44
CA GLU A 423 30.30 8.28 32.73
C GLU A 423 31.28 7.11 32.83
N GLU A 424 32.54 7.39 33.15
CA GLU A 424 33.57 6.40 33.43
C GLU A 424 33.60 6.08 34.91
N LYS A 425 33.54 7.14 35.75
CA LYS A 425 33.61 7.02 37.20
C LYS A 425 32.59 7.94 37.85
N THR A 426 31.90 7.41 38.87
CA THR A 426 30.92 8.15 39.67
C THR A 426 31.24 8.06 41.16
N SER A 427 30.84 9.08 41.93
CA SER A 427 30.92 9.12 43.39
C SER A 427 29.55 9.44 44.01
N GLN A 428 29.31 9.03 45.26
CA GLN A 428 28.13 9.46 46.03
C GLN A 428 28.51 10.70 46.85
N ARG A 429 27.76 11.79 46.73
CA ARG A 429 27.96 13.04 47.48
C ARG A 429 26.71 13.39 48.28
N GLU A 430 26.90 13.92 49.49
CA GLU A 430 25.80 14.33 50.35
C GLU A 430 25.54 15.84 50.23
N VAL A 431 24.27 16.22 50.21
CA VAL A 431 23.80 17.60 50.21
C VAL A 431 22.68 17.78 51.24
N VAL A 432 22.74 18.88 51.98
CA VAL A 432 21.68 19.29 52.90
C VAL A 432 20.69 20.19 52.15
N LEU A 433 19.49 19.69 51.86
CA LEU A 433 18.41 20.36 51.13
C LEU A 433 17.62 21.32 52.02
N ASN A 434 17.06 22.37 51.42
CA ASN A 434 16.22 23.34 52.11
C ASN A 434 14.74 22.98 51.88
N CYS A 435 14.00 22.76 52.96
CA CYS A 435 12.58 22.41 52.89
C CYS A 435 11.70 23.66 53.07
N PRO A 436 10.52 23.74 52.44
CA PRO A 436 9.59 24.87 52.57
C PRO A 436 9.09 25.09 54.01
N ASN A 437 9.17 24.07 54.87
CA ASN A 437 8.79 24.15 56.28
C ASN A 437 9.90 24.75 57.18
N GLY A 438 10.99 25.29 56.61
CA GLY A 438 12.13 25.82 57.35
C GLY A 438 13.09 24.75 57.92
N GLY A 439 12.83 23.48 57.65
CA GLY A 439 13.70 22.36 58.00
C GLY A 439 14.79 22.10 56.96
N SER A 440 15.80 21.32 57.34
CA SER A 440 16.88 20.87 56.46
C SER A 440 16.90 19.34 56.38
N LEU A 441 17.08 18.80 55.17
CA LEU A 441 17.08 17.34 54.91
C LEU A 441 18.37 16.92 54.21
N ALA A 442 19.14 16.01 54.81
CA ALA A 442 20.31 15.43 54.17
C ALA A 442 19.89 14.42 53.08
N HIS A 443 20.50 14.51 51.90
CA HIS A 443 20.24 13.64 50.76
C HIS A 443 21.53 13.34 50.02
N THR A 444 21.71 12.11 49.57
CA THR A 444 22.87 11.68 48.78
C THR A 444 22.54 11.59 47.30
N TYR A 445 23.40 12.14 46.45
CA TYR A 445 23.25 12.13 44.99
C TYR A 445 24.51 11.60 44.30
N THR A 446 24.33 11.02 43.12
CA THR A 446 25.43 10.53 42.28
C THR A 446 26.09 11.68 41.52
N HIS A 447 27.41 11.82 41.67
CA HIS A 447 28.23 12.82 40.98
C HIS A 447 29.17 12.14 39.98
N ILE A 448 29.31 12.71 38.78
CA ILE A 448 30.20 12.20 37.73
C ILE A 448 31.62 12.75 37.95
N GLU A 449 32.59 11.86 38.13
CA GLU A 449 34.01 12.21 38.33
C GLU A 449 34.77 12.30 36.99
N SER A 450 34.49 11.39 36.06
CA SER A 450 35.10 11.39 34.72
C SER A 450 34.17 10.81 33.66
N CYS A 451 34.43 11.18 32.40
CA CYS A 451 33.67 10.76 31.23
C CYS A 451 34.63 10.18 30.18
N GLN A 452 34.19 9.14 29.47
CA GLN A 452 34.95 8.52 28.39
C GLN A 452 34.03 8.08 27.24
N CYS A 453 34.61 7.86 26.06
CA CYS A 453 33.89 7.25 24.96
C CYS A 453 33.75 5.74 25.20
N GLN A 454 32.52 5.25 25.22
CA GLN A 454 32.20 3.83 25.37
C GLN A 454 31.51 3.31 24.11
N ASP A 455 31.91 2.13 23.64
CA ASP A 455 31.34 1.51 22.45
C ASP A 455 29.87 1.13 22.67
N THR A 456 29.05 1.38 21.65
CA THR A 456 27.62 1.09 21.63
C THR A 456 27.24 0.37 20.33
N ILE A 457 26.23 -0.49 20.40
CA ILE A 457 25.73 -1.22 19.23
C ILE A 457 24.72 -0.34 18.49
N CYS A 458 25.01 -0.03 17.23
CA CYS A 458 24.10 0.66 16.33
C CYS A 458 23.27 -0.35 15.54
N GLU A 459 22.18 -0.86 16.12
CA GLU A 459 21.23 -1.70 15.39
C GLU A 459 20.20 -0.84 14.65
N LEU A 460 19.96 -1.17 13.38
CA LEU A 460 18.75 -0.73 12.68
C LEU A 460 17.56 -1.51 13.25
N PRO A 461 16.37 -0.90 13.43
CA PRO A 461 15.19 -1.62 13.89
C PRO A 461 14.90 -2.75 12.90
N THR A 462 15.18 -3.99 13.30
CA THR A 462 14.76 -5.17 12.55
C THR A 462 13.31 -5.43 12.92
N ASP A 463 12.43 -5.29 11.94
CA ASP A 463 11.01 -5.64 12.06
C ASP A 463 10.85 -7.16 12.08
N THR A 464 11.37 -7.81 13.12
CA THR A 464 11.18 -9.23 13.40
C THR A 464 11.30 -9.52 14.89
N SER A 465 10.19 -9.35 15.62
CA SER A 465 9.91 -10.16 16.82
C SER A 465 8.40 -10.27 17.06
N ARG A 466 7.70 -10.90 16.10
CA ARG A 466 6.48 -11.66 16.43
C ARG A 466 6.90 -13.07 16.85
N ARG A 467 6.56 -13.43 18.10
CA ARG A 467 6.57 -14.76 18.76
C ARG A 467 7.94 -15.25 19.26
N ALA A 468 8.09 -15.82 20.46
CA ALA A 468 7.14 -16.39 21.42
C ALA A 468 7.70 -16.31 22.85
N ARG A 469 6.94 -15.75 23.80
CA ARG A 469 7.16 -16.02 25.23
C ARG A 469 6.55 -17.39 25.54
N ARG A 470 7.39 -18.44 25.56
CA ARG A 470 7.08 -19.68 26.28
C ARG A 470 7.19 -19.38 27.78
N SER A 471 6.08 -19.50 28.50
CA SER A 471 6.05 -19.44 29.96
C SER A 471 6.86 -20.58 30.58
N PRO A 472 7.67 -20.35 31.62
CA PRO A 472 8.19 -21.42 32.46
C PRO A 472 7.05 -22.00 33.30
N ARG A 473 6.86 -23.34 33.26
CA ARG A 473 6.09 -24.06 34.28
C ARG A 473 6.86 -23.98 35.60
N HIS A 474 6.27 -23.35 36.60
CA HIS A 474 6.66 -23.57 37.99
C HIS A 474 5.90 -24.79 38.54
N LEU A 475 6.66 -25.80 38.97
CA LEU A 475 6.24 -26.73 40.03
C LEU A 475 6.13 -25.95 41.34
N GLY A 476 5.09 -26.22 42.14
CA GLY A 476 5.06 -25.83 43.55
C GLY A 476 3.68 -25.77 44.20
N SER A 477 3.34 -26.84 44.93
CA SER A 477 2.46 -26.93 46.12
C SER A 477 0.94 -26.81 45.98
N GLY A 478 0.31 -27.96 46.19
CA GLY A 478 -1.11 -28.22 46.48
C GLY A 478 -1.26 -29.70 46.77
#